data_AF-A0A821V1Y8-F1
#
_entry.id   AF-A0A821V1Y8-F1
#
_cell.length_a   1.000
_cell.length_b   1.000
_cell.length_c   1.000
_cell.angle_alpha   90.00
_cell.angle_beta   90.00
_cell.angle_gamma   90.00
#
_symmetry.space_group_name_H-M   'P 1'
#
loop_
_entity.id
_entity.type
_entity.pdbx_description
1 polymer ?
#
loop_
_entity_poly.entity_id
_entity_poly.type
_entity_poly.pdbx_seq_one_letter_code
_entity_poly.pdbx_strand_id
1 'polypeptide(L)'
;MAKPFWGSSKKVQRDLKLEPELKTRIFVHKRFNRWCVPFPGSEEIVVERTQNYFKHSRPIQFKRYHSLPSLFSSLASIIGGFLILLLLKFFCLSTFFIKYPRIASLGLVTYGDPDEKIMEKLRFDYLMVGVGWKGDVKGAPRDEMIVEVYPIGKRNAPYEGTAIAVIYSALTILTEREKIPKCGVLTPGAAFKNTSIIDKLNNDRLKFEIKDTNKI
;
A
#
# COMPACT_ATOMS: atom_id res chain seq x y z
N MET A 1 25.27 14.28 13.73
CA MET A 1 24.15 15.10 13.22
C MET A 1 23.59 14.41 11.98
N ALA A 2 22.56 13.57 12.14
CA ALA A 2 21.97 12.84 11.02
C ALA A 2 21.20 13.84 10.13
N LYS A 3 21.59 13.94 8.85
CA LYS A 3 20.82 14.72 7.88
C LYS A 3 19.40 14.13 7.83
N PRO A 4 18.33 14.93 7.85
CA PRO A 4 16.99 14.42 7.65
C PRO A 4 16.95 13.67 6.31
N PHE A 5 16.45 12.42 6.34
CA PHE A 5 16.29 11.54 5.17
C PHE A 5 15.43 12.18 4.05
N TRP A 6 14.77 13.29 4.35
CA TRP A 6 14.14 14.20 3.40
C TRP A 6 15.20 15.05 2.67
N GLY A 7 16.10 14.38 1.96
CA GLY A 7 16.81 15.02 0.86
C GLY A 7 15.77 15.49 -0.15
N SER A 8 15.94 16.71 -0.66
CA SER A 8 15.14 17.33 -1.72
C SER A 8 14.65 16.27 -2.70
N SER A 9 13.37 15.89 -2.58
CA SER A 9 12.71 15.08 -3.60
C SER A 9 12.63 16.00 -4.80
N LYS A 10 13.66 15.94 -5.67
CA LYS A 10 13.53 16.38 -7.06
C LYS A 10 12.20 15.81 -7.50
N LYS A 11 11.21 16.68 -7.77
CA LYS A 11 9.88 16.28 -8.25
C LYS A 11 10.10 15.14 -9.23
N VAL A 12 9.69 13.94 -8.87
CA VAL A 12 9.70 12.81 -9.81
C VAL A 12 8.96 13.32 -11.03
N GLN A 13 9.64 13.35 -12.17
CA GLN A 13 9.09 13.89 -13.38
C GLN A 13 7.92 12.99 -13.77
N ARG A 14 6.70 13.50 -13.62
CA ARG A 14 5.45 12.79 -13.95
C ARG A 14 5.31 12.78 -15.47
N ASP A 15 6.15 12.00 -16.15
CA ASP A 15 6.19 11.91 -17.61
C ASP A 15 5.10 10.98 -18.19
N LEU A 16 4.29 10.34 -17.33
CA LEU A 16 3.22 9.44 -17.77
C LEU A 16 1.98 10.23 -18.18
N LYS A 17 1.61 10.14 -19.46
CA LYS A 17 0.36 10.70 -19.98
C LYS A 17 -0.83 9.81 -19.59
N LEU A 18 -1.63 10.27 -18.63
CA LEU A 18 -2.79 9.53 -18.11
C LEU A 18 -4.04 9.85 -18.95
N GLU A 19 -4.35 9.02 -19.95
CA GLU A 19 -5.51 9.25 -20.83
C GLU A 19 -6.53 8.09 -20.82
N PRO A 20 -7.84 8.41 -20.67
CA PRO A 20 -8.37 9.66 -20.12
C PRO A 20 -8.01 9.82 -18.63
N GLU A 21 -7.86 11.07 -18.19
CA GLU A 21 -7.70 11.38 -16.77
C GLU A 21 -9.01 11.09 -16.03
N LEU A 22 -8.91 10.31 -14.95
CA LEU A 22 -10.04 9.91 -14.12
C LEU A 22 -10.01 10.74 -12.83
N LYS A 23 -11.20 11.20 -12.41
CA LYS A 23 -11.32 11.96 -11.17
C LYS A 23 -10.93 11.08 -9.98
N THR A 24 -9.79 11.38 -9.39
CA THR A 24 -9.39 10.76 -8.12
C THR A 24 -10.19 11.37 -6.98
N ARG A 25 -10.57 10.54 -6.00
CA ARG A 25 -11.30 11.03 -4.83
C ARG A 25 -10.27 11.58 -3.84
N ILE A 26 -10.18 12.89 -3.73
CA ILE A 26 -9.19 13.58 -2.88
C ILE A 26 -9.71 13.74 -1.44
N PHE A 27 -11.03 13.69 -1.25
CA PHE A 27 -11.67 13.80 0.06
C PHE A 27 -12.10 12.43 0.61
N VAL A 28 -12.37 12.42 1.91
CA VAL A 28 -13.00 11.30 2.60
C VAL A 28 -14.34 11.01 1.93
N HIS A 29 -14.56 9.76 1.56
CA HIS A 29 -15.78 9.34 0.89
C HIS A 29 -16.22 7.96 1.38
N LYS A 30 -17.50 7.63 1.21
CA LYS A 30 -18.02 6.31 1.56
C LYS A 30 -17.93 5.35 0.36
N ARG A 31 -17.44 4.13 0.58
CA ARG A 31 -17.42 3.03 -0.39
C ARG A 31 -17.40 1.68 0.32
N PHE A 32 -18.09 0.67 -0.22
CA PHE A 32 -18.20 -0.67 0.40
C PHE A 32 -18.62 -0.63 1.89
N ASN A 33 -19.55 0.26 2.23
CA ASN A 33 -19.99 0.54 3.59
C ASN A 33 -18.87 0.96 4.59
N ARG A 34 -17.72 1.40 4.09
CA ARG A 34 -16.61 1.94 4.88
C ARG A 34 -16.30 3.37 4.44
N TRP A 35 -15.61 4.11 5.29
CA TRP A 35 -15.13 5.45 5.01
C TRP A 35 -13.68 5.38 4.54
N CYS A 36 -13.45 5.81 3.32
CA CYS A 36 -12.17 5.76 2.64
C CYS A 36 -11.45 7.10 2.79
N VAL A 37 -10.34 7.09 3.53
CA VAL A 37 -9.46 8.24 3.73
C VAL A 37 -8.26 8.13 2.79
N PRO A 38 -7.94 9.17 1.99
CA PRO A 38 -6.71 9.17 1.19
C PRO A 38 -5.49 8.99 2.09
N PHE A 39 -4.62 8.04 1.77
CA PHE A 39 -3.43 7.78 2.56
C PHE A 39 -2.17 8.16 1.78
N PRO A 40 -1.34 9.11 2.30
CA PRO A 40 -0.08 9.47 1.66
C PRO A 40 0.98 8.41 1.97
N GLY A 41 1.17 7.46 1.05
CA GLY A 41 2.14 6.38 1.19
C GLY A 41 3.09 6.27 0.01
N SER A 42 4.11 5.41 0.15
CA SER A 42 5.12 5.16 -0.89
C SER A 42 4.57 4.37 -2.08
N GLU A 43 3.41 3.73 -1.95
CA GLU A 43 2.87 2.82 -2.95
C GLU A 43 2.56 3.54 -4.26
N GLU A 44 2.04 4.77 -4.21
CA GLU A 44 1.79 5.59 -5.42
C GLU A 44 3.10 5.81 -6.21
N ILE A 45 4.20 6.10 -5.51
CA ILE A 45 5.51 6.31 -6.11
C ILE A 45 6.07 4.99 -6.66
N VAL A 46 5.88 3.88 -5.97
CA VAL A 46 6.33 2.55 -6.43
C VAL A 46 5.59 2.15 -7.70
N VAL A 47 4.26 2.36 -7.77
CA VAL A 47 3.47 2.08 -8.96
C VAL A 47 3.88 3.01 -10.11
N GLU A 48 4.04 4.30 -9.87
CA GLU A 48 4.54 5.26 -10.87
C GLU A 48 5.91 4.84 -11.44
N ARG A 49 6.87 4.49 -10.57
CA ARG A 49 8.20 4.01 -11.00
C ARG A 49 8.14 2.72 -11.81
N THR A 50 7.25 1.81 -11.43
CA THR A 50 7.02 0.56 -12.16
C THR A 50 6.49 0.85 -13.56
N GLN A 51 5.53 1.77 -13.69
CA GLN A 51 4.97 2.16 -14.99
C GLN A 51 5.99 2.87 -15.88
N ASN A 52 6.79 3.77 -15.29
CA ASN A 52 7.90 4.43 -15.98
C ASN A 52 9.00 3.45 -16.44
N TYR A 53 9.14 2.30 -15.78
CA TYR A 53 10.01 1.24 -16.25
C TYR A 53 9.45 0.55 -17.51
N PHE A 54 8.13 0.36 -17.58
CA PHE A 54 7.44 -0.32 -18.69
C PHE A 54 6.82 0.63 -19.73
N LYS A 55 7.45 1.77 -20.06
CA LYS A 55 6.94 2.92 -20.88
C LYS A 55 6.06 2.62 -22.10
N HIS A 56 6.03 1.38 -22.58
CA HIS A 56 5.25 0.86 -23.70
C HIS A 56 3.81 0.45 -23.37
N SER A 57 3.37 0.51 -22.11
CA SER A 57 1.98 0.19 -21.71
C SER A 57 1.19 1.43 -21.32
N ARG A 58 -0.12 1.43 -21.58
CA ARG A 58 -1.01 2.50 -21.11
C ARG A 58 -0.94 2.59 -19.58
N PRO A 59 -0.62 3.78 -19.01
CA PRO A 59 -0.50 3.92 -17.58
C PRO A 59 -1.86 3.87 -16.88
N ILE A 60 -1.86 3.28 -15.69
CA ILE A 60 -2.95 3.23 -14.73
C ILE A 60 -2.89 4.42 -13.76
N GLN A 61 -4.07 4.89 -13.38
CA GLN A 61 -4.24 5.88 -12.32
C GLN A 61 -4.42 5.15 -10.99
N PHE A 62 -3.38 5.15 -10.17
CA PHE A 62 -3.36 4.45 -8.90
C PHE A 62 -3.51 5.43 -7.74
N LYS A 63 -4.45 5.14 -6.84
CA LYS A 63 -4.62 5.88 -5.58
C LYS A 63 -4.95 4.90 -4.46
N ARG A 64 -4.34 5.11 -3.29
CA ARG A 64 -4.59 4.29 -2.11
C ARG A 64 -5.49 5.01 -1.11
N TYR A 65 -6.39 4.24 -0.52
CA TYR A 65 -7.27 4.67 0.54
C TYR A 65 -7.15 3.74 1.74
N HIS A 66 -7.20 4.31 2.95
CA HIS A 66 -7.37 3.54 4.18
C HIS A 66 -8.86 3.49 4.52
N SER A 67 -9.38 2.30 4.83
CA SER A 67 -10.82 2.10 5.04
C SER A 67 -11.15 1.95 6.53
N LEU A 68 -11.95 2.87 7.04
CA LEU A 68 -12.35 2.93 8.45
C LEU A 68 -13.86 2.69 8.60
N PRO A 69 -14.31 2.10 9.71
CA PRO A 69 -15.72 1.73 9.88
C PRO A 69 -16.65 2.95 10.05
N SER A 70 -16.12 4.09 10.53
CA SER A 70 -16.93 5.29 10.81
C SER A 70 -16.30 6.57 10.28
N LEU A 71 -17.15 7.58 10.03
CA LEU A 71 -16.73 8.92 9.63
C LEU A 71 -15.94 9.59 10.76
N PHE A 72 -16.39 9.40 12.00
CA PHE A 72 -15.72 9.94 13.18
C PHE A 72 -14.28 9.40 13.31
N SER A 73 -14.10 8.08 13.22
CA SER A 73 -12.77 7.45 13.23
C SER A 73 -11.89 7.97 12.09
N SER A 74 -12.50 8.21 10.91
CA SER A 74 -11.80 8.77 9.74
C SER A 74 -11.30 10.17 10.01
N LEU A 75 -12.16 11.07 10.51
CA LEU A 75 -11.77 12.43 10.82
C LEU A 75 -10.74 12.50 11.96
N ALA A 76 -10.95 11.70 13.01
CA ALA A 76 -10.01 11.59 14.13
C ALA A 76 -8.63 11.09 13.66
N SER A 77 -8.57 10.14 12.72
CA SER A 77 -7.31 9.65 12.16
C SER A 77 -6.55 10.72 11.36
N ILE A 78 -7.27 11.57 10.61
CA ILE A 78 -6.68 12.68 9.84
C ILE A 78 -6.11 13.72 10.80
N ILE A 79 -6.91 14.14 11.80
CA ILE A 79 -6.49 15.12 12.79
C ILE A 79 -5.31 14.58 13.59
N GLY A 80 -5.40 13.35 14.10
CA GLY A 80 -4.33 12.69 14.85
C GLY A 80 -3.04 12.56 14.04
N GLY A 81 -3.14 12.13 12.77
CA GLY A 81 -1.98 12.04 11.87
C GLY A 81 -1.33 13.40 11.61
N PHE A 82 -2.14 14.44 11.38
CA PHE A 82 -1.63 15.80 11.21
C PHE A 82 -0.94 16.32 12.48
N LEU A 83 -1.52 16.10 13.65
CA LEU A 83 -0.93 16.47 14.93
C LEU A 83 0.40 15.74 15.16
N ILE A 84 0.46 14.43 14.92
CA ILE A 84 1.72 13.67 15.03
C ILE A 84 2.78 14.23 14.08
N LEU A 85 2.45 14.48 12.81
CA LEU A 85 3.38 15.08 11.85
C LEU A 85 3.87 16.47 12.29
N LEU A 86 3.00 17.27 12.91
CA LEU A 86 3.37 18.56 13.47
C LEU A 86 4.33 18.40 14.65
N LEU A 87 4.01 17.51 15.60
CA LEU A 87 4.82 17.27 16.79
C LEU A 87 6.20 16.68 16.44
N LEU A 88 6.28 15.84 15.41
CA LEU A 88 7.55 15.27 14.93
C LEU A 88 8.52 16.31 14.34
N LYS A 89 8.06 17.50 13.94
CA LYS A 89 8.94 18.59 13.49
C LYS A 89 9.72 19.25 14.62
N PHE A 90 9.28 19.10 15.86
CA PHE A 90 9.96 19.63 17.02
C PHE A 90 10.98 18.59 17.54
N PHE A 91 12.28 18.91 17.44
CA PHE A 91 13.39 17.98 17.76
C PHE A 91 13.32 17.37 19.18
N CYS A 92 12.83 18.14 20.15
CA CYS A 92 12.65 17.67 21.52
C CYS A 92 11.53 16.63 21.62
N LEU A 93 10.44 16.83 20.88
CA LEU A 93 9.28 15.93 20.94
C LEU A 93 9.53 14.63 20.19
N SER A 94 10.21 14.65 19.03
CA SER A 94 10.59 13.40 18.35
C SER A 94 11.46 12.51 19.23
N THR A 95 12.42 13.10 19.95
CA THR A 95 13.25 12.39 20.93
C THR A 95 12.41 11.86 22.10
N PHE A 96 11.42 12.63 22.57
CA PHE A 96 10.48 12.20 23.61
C PHE A 96 9.61 11.00 23.16
N PHE A 97 9.05 11.02 21.96
CA PHE A 97 8.25 9.91 21.42
C PHE A 97 9.04 8.59 21.38
N ILE A 98 10.32 8.64 21.04
CA ILE A 98 11.20 7.46 21.00
C ILE A 98 11.54 6.99 22.43
N LYS A 99 11.86 7.93 23.33
CA LYS A 99 12.28 7.61 24.70
C LYS A 99 11.13 7.25 25.64
N TYR A 100 9.90 7.62 25.34
CA TYR A 100 8.72 7.38 26.18
C TYR A 100 7.47 7.08 25.33
N PRO A 101 7.51 6.04 24.46
CA PRO A 101 6.41 5.73 23.54
C PRO A 101 5.12 5.42 24.29
N ARG A 102 5.19 4.81 25.48
CA ARG A 102 4.01 4.54 26.32
C ARG A 102 3.31 5.81 26.78
N ILE A 103 4.06 6.81 27.24
CA ILE A 103 3.47 8.09 27.67
C ILE A 103 2.93 8.83 26.45
N ALA A 104 3.74 8.86 25.39
CA ALA A 104 3.45 9.66 24.22
C ALA A 104 2.29 9.10 23.37
N SER A 105 2.00 7.81 23.47
CA SER A 105 0.87 7.14 22.84
C SER A 105 -0.32 6.90 23.77
N LEU A 106 -0.31 7.46 25.00
CA LEU A 106 -1.33 7.22 26.02
C LEU A 106 -1.55 5.73 26.33
N GLY A 107 -0.47 4.94 26.29
CA GLY A 107 -0.46 3.51 26.58
C GLY A 107 -0.74 2.61 25.39
N LEU A 108 -0.97 3.15 24.19
CA LEU A 108 -1.24 2.35 22.98
C LEU A 108 0.01 1.64 22.44
N VAL A 109 1.19 2.22 22.65
CA VAL A 109 2.49 1.66 22.25
C VAL A 109 3.28 1.34 23.50
N THR A 110 3.68 0.09 23.64
CA THR A 110 4.46 -0.40 24.78
C THR A 110 5.86 -0.82 24.37
N TYR A 111 6.75 -0.97 25.35
CA TYR A 111 8.03 -1.64 25.15
C TYR A 111 7.84 -3.15 25.19
N GLY A 112 8.69 -3.88 24.46
CA GLY A 112 8.63 -5.33 24.37
C GLY A 112 7.61 -5.80 23.32
N ASP A 113 7.39 -7.11 23.31
CA ASP A 113 6.48 -7.71 22.34
C ASP A 113 5.01 -7.40 22.69
N PRO A 114 4.17 -7.12 21.68
CA PRO A 114 2.74 -7.01 21.88
C PRO A 114 2.15 -8.32 22.41
N ASP A 115 1.12 -8.22 23.26
CA ASP A 115 0.40 -9.37 23.81
C ASP A 115 -0.07 -10.31 22.68
N GLU A 116 0.23 -11.60 22.82
CA GLU A 116 -0.15 -12.66 21.86
C GLU A 116 -1.64 -12.62 21.52
N LYS A 117 -2.50 -12.25 22.47
CA LYS A 117 -3.95 -12.15 22.25
C LYS A 117 -4.34 -11.00 21.33
N ILE A 118 -3.61 -9.90 21.35
CA ILE A 118 -3.82 -8.75 20.44
C ILE A 118 -3.31 -9.15 19.06
N MET A 119 -2.12 -9.73 19.04
CA MET A 119 -1.41 -10.28 17.90
C MET A 119 -2.25 -11.30 17.10
N GLU A 120 -2.99 -12.18 17.78
CA GLU A 120 -3.95 -13.12 17.18
C GLU A 120 -5.22 -12.47 16.59
N LYS A 121 -5.51 -11.22 16.95
CA LYS A 121 -6.66 -10.48 16.41
C LYS A 121 -6.28 -9.55 15.26
N LEU A 122 -4.98 -9.28 15.07
CA LEU A 122 -4.51 -8.44 13.99
C LEU A 122 -4.75 -9.11 12.64
N ARG A 123 -5.40 -8.37 11.75
CA ARG A 123 -5.64 -8.77 10.35
C ARG A 123 -5.34 -7.60 9.44
N PHE A 124 -4.92 -7.92 8.23
CA PHE A 124 -4.90 -6.96 7.13
C PHE A 124 -5.53 -7.62 5.91
N ASP A 125 -6.21 -6.80 5.13
CA ASP A 125 -6.79 -7.12 3.85
C ASP A 125 -6.57 -5.93 2.92
N TYR A 126 -6.27 -6.21 1.66
CA TYR A 126 -6.23 -5.21 0.61
C TYR A 126 -7.36 -5.48 -0.37
N LEU A 127 -8.25 -4.50 -0.50
CA LEU A 127 -9.24 -4.48 -1.56
C LEU A 127 -8.71 -3.66 -2.73
N MET A 128 -8.23 -4.33 -3.77
CA MET A 128 -7.79 -3.71 -5.02
C MET A 128 -9.00 -3.57 -5.95
N VAL A 129 -9.31 -2.34 -6.34
CA VAL A 129 -10.42 -2.07 -7.26
C VAL A 129 -9.87 -1.51 -8.56
N GLY A 130 -10.01 -2.29 -9.63
CA GLY A 130 -9.78 -1.86 -10.99
C GLY A 130 -11.07 -1.30 -11.59
N VAL A 131 -11.01 -0.09 -12.15
CA VAL A 131 -12.14 0.53 -12.85
C VAL A 131 -11.68 0.85 -14.28
N GLY A 132 -12.44 0.41 -15.28
CA GLY A 132 -12.01 0.50 -16.67
C GLY A 132 -13.12 0.27 -17.70
N TRP A 133 -12.71 -0.21 -18.88
CA TRP A 133 -13.56 -0.46 -20.05
C TRP A 133 -13.25 -1.84 -20.60
N LYS A 134 -14.28 -2.58 -21.03
CA LYS A 134 -14.11 -3.71 -21.94
C LYS A 134 -13.98 -3.19 -23.38
N GLY A 135 -12.77 -3.21 -23.93
CA GLY A 135 -12.48 -2.80 -25.31
C GLY A 135 -12.06 -1.33 -25.45
N ASP A 136 -12.71 -0.58 -26.34
CA ASP A 136 -12.36 0.79 -26.67
C ASP A 136 -12.47 1.75 -25.47
N VAL A 137 -11.46 2.58 -25.29
CA VAL A 137 -11.39 3.60 -24.22
C VAL A 137 -12.21 4.83 -24.63
N LYS A 138 -13.53 4.77 -24.47
CA LYS A 138 -14.46 5.86 -24.80
C LYS A 138 -15.32 6.23 -23.60
N GLY A 139 -15.37 7.53 -23.26
CA GLY A 139 -16.21 8.07 -22.20
C GLY A 139 -15.81 7.62 -20.78
N ALA A 140 -16.74 7.70 -19.83
CA ALA A 140 -16.51 7.25 -18.46
C ALA A 140 -16.34 5.72 -18.39
N PRO A 141 -15.48 5.21 -17.48
CA PRO A 141 -15.32 3.77 -17.29
C PRO A 141 -16.62 3.12 -16.80
N ARG A 142 -16.89 1.91 -17.26
CA ARG A 142 -18.17 1.20 -17.06
C ARG A 142 -18.02 -0.17 -16.43
N ASP A 143 -16.80 -0.66 -16.29
CA ASP A 143 -16.52 -1.98 -15.74
C ASP A 143 -15.67 -1.84 -14.48
N GLU A 144 -16.01 -2.64 -13.46
CA GLU A 144 -15.30 -2.75 -12.20
C GLU A 144 -14.85 -4.19 -11.96
N MET A 145 -13.60 -4.36 -11.55
CA MET A 145 -13.03 -5.62 -11.10
C MET A 145 -12.51 -5.44 -9.68
N ILE A 146 -12.89 -6.36 -8.79
CA ILE A 146 -12.49 -6.32 -7.39
C ILE A 146 -11.62 -7.55 -7.10
N VAL A 147 -10.40 -7.29 -6.64
CA VAL A 147 -9.47 -8.31 -6.17
C VAL A 147 -9.21 -8.09 -4.69
N GLU A 148 -9.49 -9.09 -3.89
CA GLU A 148 -9.17 -9.09 -2.47
C GLU A 148 -7.85 -9.84 -2.25
N VAL A 149 -6.94 -9.24 -1.47
CA VAL A 149 -5.69 -9.86 -1.07
C VAL A 149 -5.66 -9.97 0.44
N TYR A 150 -5.55 -11.20 0.94
CA TYR A 150 -5.61 -11.46 2.37
C TYR A 150 -4.70 -12.63 2.77
N PRO A 151 -4.11 -12.59 3.97
CA PRO A 151 -3.32 -13.69 4.49
C PRO A 151 -4.22 -14.86 4.91
N ILE A 152 -3.74 -16.09 4.70
CA ILE A 152 -4.37 -17.31 5.23
C ILE A 152 -3.77 -17.61 6.60
N GLY A 153 -4.65 -17.76 7.59
CA GLY A 153 -4.26 -18.00 8.98
C GLY A 153 -4.80 -16.92 9.91
N LYS A 154 -4.63 -17.11 11.21
CA LYS A 154 -5.25 -16.24 12.23
C LYS A 154 -4.26 -15.50 13.13
N ARG A 155 -2.96 -15.81 13.12
CA ARG A 155 -1.98 -15.18 14.03
C ARG A 155 -1.16 -14.15 13.27
N ASN A 156 -0.98 -12.95 13.85
CA ASN A 156 -0.01 -11.95 13.40
C ASN A 156 -0.03 -11.60 11.92
N ALA A 157 -1.22 -11.59 11.31
CA ALA A 157 -1.38 -11.56 9.86
C ALA A 157 -0.50 -10.48 9.18
N PRO A 158 -0.45 -9.21 9.65
CA PRO A 158 0.38 -8.17 9.02
C PRO A 158 1.89 -8.46 9.05
N TYR A 159 2.41 -8.93 10.19
CA TYR A 159 3.85 -9.20 10.35
C TYR A 159 4.25 -10.48 9.63
N GLU A 160 3.46 -11.53 9.79
CA GLU A 160 3.68 -12.80 9.09
C GLU A 160 3.56 -12.62 7.58
N GLY A 161 2.51 -11.96 7.09
CA GLY A 161 2.31 -11.70 5.66
C GLY A 161 3.45 -10.89 5.06
N THR A 162 3.98 -9.90 5.78
CA THR A 162 5.15 -9.13 5.35
C THR A 162 6.41 -10.01 5.29
N ALA A 163 6.66 -10.83 6.32
CA ALA A 163 7.80 -11.74 6.35
C ALA A 163 7.74 -12.77 5.21
N ILE A 164 6.55 -13.34 4.96
CA ILE A 164 6.29 -14.27 3.86
C ILE A 164 6.59 -13.59 2.52
N ALA A 165 6.10 -12.37 2.29
CA ALA A 165 6.39 -11.62 1.07
C ALA A 165 7.89 -11.38 0.86
N VAL A 166 8.63 -11.08 1.92
CA VAL A 166 10.10 -10.90 1.87
C VAL A 166 10.81 -12.22 1.54
N ILE A 167 10.42 -13.32 2.19
CA ILE A 167 11.00 -14.65 1.95
C ILE A 167 10.76 -15.08 0.51
N TYR A 168 9.53 -14.99 0.01
CA TYR A 168 9.21 -15.33 -1.38
C TYR A 168 9.90 -14.41 -2.38
N SER A 169 10.10 -13.14 -2.05
CA SER A 169 10.91 -12.23 -2.87
C SER A 169 12.36 -12.73 -2.96
N ALA A 170 12.99 -13.07 -1.84
CA ALA A 170 14.35 -13.58 -1.80
C ALA A 170 14.49 -14.92 -2.56
N LEU A 171 13.58 -15.87 -2.32
CA LEU A 171 13.55 -17.15 -3.03
C LEU A 171 13.40 -16.94 -4.53
N THR A 172 12.47 -16.08 -4.97
CA THR A 172 12.27 -15.78 -6.38
C THR A 172 13.52 -15.17 -7.03
N ILE A 173 14.22 -14.28 -6.31
CA ILE A 173 15.49 -13.71 -6.79
C ILE A 173 16.56 -14.80 -6.99
N LEU A 174 16.62 -15.78 -6.09
CA LEU A 174 17.60 -16.86 -6.15
C LEU A 174 17.25 -17.92 -7.21
N THR A 175 15.98 -18.26 -7.36
CA THR A 175 15.54 -19.40 -8.19
C THR A 175 15.11 -19.02 -9.61
N GLU A 176 14.76 -17.76 -9.85
CA GLU A 176 14.24 -17.28 -11.15
C GLU A 176 15.01 -16.04 -11.63
N ARG A 177 16.31 -15.98 -11.33
CA ARG A 177 17.17 -14.81 -11.58
C ARG A 177 17.17 -14.41 -13.06
N GLU A 178 17.08 -15.38 -13.96
CA GLU A 178 17.02 -15.21 -15.41
C GLU A 178 15.77 -14.46 -15.89
N LYS A 179 14.68 -14.49 -15.11
CA LYS A 179 13.42 -13.78 -15.40
C LYS A 179 13.40 -12.35 -14.86
N ILE A 180 14.40 -11.99 -14.05
CA ILE A 180 14.51 -10.69 -13.37
C ILE A 180 15.52 -9.81 -14.11
N PRO A 181 15.26 -8.50 -14.30
CA PRO A 181 16.24 -7.58 -14.87
C PRO A 181 17.59 -7.63 -14.13
N LYS A 182 18.69 -7.61 -14.90
CA LYS A 182 20.04 -7.95 -14.39
C LYS A 182 20.65 -6.87 -13.50
N CYS A 183 20.32 -5.59 -13.66
CA CYS A 183 21.00 -4.50 -12.95
C CYS A 183 20.05 -3.40 -12.47
N GLY A 184 20.55 -2.61 -11.51
CA GLY A 184 19.88 -1.41 -10.99
C GLY A 184 19.02 -1.65 -9.75
N VAL A 185 18.33 -0.59 -9.33
CA VAL A 185 17.34 -0.62 -8.25
C VAL A 185 15.96 -0.77 -8.87
N LEU A 186 15.31 -1.90 -8.62
CA LEU A 186 14.03 -2.26 -9.23
C LEU A 186 12.89 -2.12 -8.23
N THR A 187 11.72 -1.70 -8.71
CA THR A 187 10.47 -1.87 -7.95
C THR A 187 10.03 -3.33 -7.96
N PRO A 188 9.21 -3.79 -7.00
CA PRO A 188 8.70 -5.16 -7.02
C PRO A 188 7.97 -5.51 -8.32
N GLY A 189 7.18 -4.57 -8.86
CA GLY A 189 6.49 -4.77 -10.13
C GLY A 189 7.43 -4.86 -11.34
N ALA A 190 8.57 -4.16 -11.33
CA ALA A 190 9.57 -4.28 -12.38
C ALA A 190 10.39 -5.59 -12.24
N ALA A 191 10.72 -5.97 -11.01
CA ALA A 191 11.52 -7.15 -10.73
C ALA A 191 10.77 -8.46 -10.98
N PHE A 192 9.50 -8.54 -10.56
CA PHE A 192 8.76 -9.80 -10.46
C PHE A 192 7.65 -9.99 -11.48
N LYS A 193 7.48 -9.08 -12.46
CA LYS A 193 6.41 -9.18 -13.46
C LYS A 193 6.35 -10.53 -14.18
N ASN A 194 7.52 -11.11 -14.49
CA ASN A 194 7.64 -12.33 -15.27
C ASN A 194 8.00 -13.55 -14.41
N THR A 195 7.87 -13.47 -13.10
CA THR A 195 8.22 -14.57 -12.17
C THR A 195 6.97 -15.24 -11.63
N SER A 196 7.15 -16.41 -11.02
CA SER A 196 6.05 -17.16 -10.38
C SER A 196 5.68 -16.67 -8.96
N ILE A 197 6.15 -15.49 -8.53
CA ILE A 197 6.00 -15.06 -7.12
C ILE A 197 4.53 -14.94 -6.69
N ILE A 198 3.66 -14.45 -7.56
CA ILE A 198 2.23 -14.29 -7.24
C ILE A 198 1.58 -15.66 -7.06
N ASP A 199 1.88 -16.62 -7.95
CA ASP A 199 1.38 -17.99 -7.83
C ASP A 199 1.88 -18.66 -6.55
N LYS A 200 3.16 -18.49 -6.22
CA LYS A 200 3.78 -19.01 -5.00
C LYS A 200 3.11 -18.45 -3.74
N LEU A 201 2.91 -17.13 -3.69
CA LEU A 201 2.23 -16.45 -2.59
C LEU A 201 0.76 -16.90 -2.47
N ASN A 202 0.07 -16.98 -3.61
CA ASN A 202 -1.33 -17.39 -3.69
C ASN A 202 -1.55 -18.85 -3.30
N ASN A 203 -0.60 -19.73 -3.58
CA ASN A 203 -0.67 -21.15 -3.22
C ASN A 203 -0.29 -21.42 -1.75
N ASP A 204 0.43 -20.51 -1.11
CA ASP A 204 0.82 -20.62 0.29
C ASP A 204 -0.12 -19.79 1.20
N ARG A 205 0.35 -18.66 1.72
CA ARG A 205 -0.29 -17.93 2.82
C ARG A 205 -0.80 -16.55 2.48
N LEU A 206 -0.77 -16.10 1.22
CA LEU A 206 -1.29 -14.80 0.80
C LEU A 206 -2.17 -14.95 -0.44
N LYS A 207 -3.49 -15.03 -0.24
CA LYS A 207 -4.45 -15.24 -1.32
C LYS A 207 -4.69 -13.97 -2.12
N PHE A 208 -4.83 -14.14 -3.43
CA PHE A 208 -5.29 -13.13 -4.38
C PHE A 208 -6.56 -13.65 -5.02
N GLU A 209 -7.71 -13.12 -4.61
CA GLU A 209 -9.02 -13.65 -5.00
C GLU A 209 -9.83 -12.60 -5.76
N ILE A 210 -10.34 -12.96 -6.93
CA ILE A 210 -11.26 -12.11 -7.69
C ILE A 210 -12.64 -12.27 -7.07
N LYS A 211 -13.14 -11.24 -6.40
CA LYS A 211 -14.44 -11.27 -5.72
C LYS A 211 -15.59 -10.90 -6.64
N ASP A 212 -15.36 -9.96 -7.54
CA ASP A 212 -16.44 -9.42 -8.35
C ASP A 212 -15.96 -8.85 -9.68
N THR A 213 -16.82 -8.90 -10.69
CA THR A 213 -16.66 -8.22 -11.97
C THR A 213 -18.01 -7.66 -12.40
N ASN A 214 -18.24 -6.38 -12.12
CA ASN A 214 -19.53 -5.72 -12.32
C ASN A 214 -19.48 -4.67 -13.43
N LYS A 215 -20.66 -4.35 -13.96
CA LYS A 215 -20.89 -3.06 -14.63
C LYS A 215 -21.18 -2.00 -13.56
N ILE A 216 -20.53 -0.85 -13.67
CA ILE A 216 -20.68 0.32 -12.78
C ILE A 216 -21.90 1.14 -13.20
#